data_AF-A0A9N9A297-F1
#
_entry.id   AF-A0A9N9A297-F1
#
_cell.length_a   1.000
_cell.length_b   1.000
_cell.length_c   1.000
_cell.angle_alpha   90.00
_cell.angle_beta   90.00
_cell.angle_gamma   90.00
#
_symmetry.space_group_name_H-M   'P 1'
#
loop_
_entity.id
_entity.type
_entity.pdbx_description
1 polymer ?
#
loop_
_entity_poly.entity_id
_entity_poly.type
_entity_poly.pdbx_seq_one_letter_code
_entity_poly.pdbx_strand_id
1 'polypeptide(L)'
;MTKGELKVIVVEAKNLKDEDLIGKSDPYVELWISKDYKQRTATKKNTLNPTWNEDFKFNIDTHEHHLYIKVLDEDFGEDDKLGEAKVDLKEVYKKGYVDEWVKLPALLGLRSKGEVHLILEYSAN
;
A
#
# COMPACT_ATOMS: atom_id res chain seq x y z
N MET A 1 21.77 -15.96 -5.06
CA MET A 1 20.50 -15.20 -5.00
C MET A 1 19.84 -15.59 -3.70
N THR A 2 19.70 -14.66 -2.76
CA THR A 2 19.08 -14.98 -1.46
C THR A 2 17.57 -14.88 -1.63
N LYS A 3 16.87 -15.96 -1.32
CA LYS A 3 15.40 -15.99 -1.29
C LYS A 3 14.96 -15.66 0.13
N GLY A 4 13.80 -15.04 0.28
CA GLY A 4 13.20 -14.77 1.57
C GLY A 4 11.70 -14.55 1.46
N GLU A 5 11.07 -14.40 2.61
CA GLU A 5 9.68 -13.99 2.73
C GLU A 5 9.64 -12.51 3.17
N LEU A 6 8.93 -11.69 2.40
CA LEU A 6 8.51 -10.36 2.83
C LEU A 6 7.07 -10.45 3.31
N LYS A 7 6.85 -10.12 4.57
CA LYS A 7 5.52 -9.88 5.13
C LYS A 7 5.25 -8.39 5.15
N VAL A 8 4.09 -7.99 4.64
CA VAL A 8 3.63 -6.61 4.59
C VAL A 8 2.32 -6.54 5.35
N ILE A 9 2.24 -5.71 6.37
CA ILE A 9 1.01 -5.43 7.11
C ILE A 9 0.52 -4.05 6.68
N VAL A 10 -0.67 -4.01 6.10
CA VAL A 10 -1.38 -2.76 5.80
C VAL A 10 -2.22 -2.42 7.02
N VAL A 11 -1.74 -1.45 7.82
CA VAL A 11 -2.34 -1.11 9.11
C VAL A 11 -3.53 -0.20 8.90
N GLU A 12 -3.28 1.00 8.42
CA GLU A 12 -4.27 2.05 8.24
C GLU A 12 -3.84 3.04 7.15
N ALA A 13 -4.77 3.87 6.69
CA ALA A 13 -4.45 5.09 5.95
C ALA A 13 -5.15 6.28 6.60
N LYS A 14 -4.62 7.47 6.37
CA LYS A 14 -5.26 8.71 6.82
C LYS A 14 -5.18 9.80 5.78
N ASN A 15 -6.12 10.74 5.89
CA ASN A 15 -6.25 11.90 5.02
C ASN A 15 -6.41 11.55 3.53
N LEU A 16 -7.00 10.39 3.20
CA LEU A 16 -7.25 10.05 1.79
C LEU A 16 -8.05 11.15 1.09
N LYS A 17 -7.81 11.35 -0.21
CA LYS A 17 -8.56 12.33 -1.00
C LYS A 17 -10.00 11.84 -1.12
N ASP A 18 -10.93 12.75 -0.88
CA ASP A 18 -12.34 12.55 -1.22
C ASP A 18 -12.50 12.81 -2.73
N GLU A 19 -12.87 11.78 -3.49
CA GLU A 19 -13.24 11.91 -4.91
C GLU A 19 -14.77 12.00 -5.08
N ASP A 20 -15.54 11.51 -4.09
CA ASP A 20 -16.99 11.47 -4.16
C ASP A 20 -17.64 12.85 -3.98
N LEU A 21 -18.44 13.25 -4.97
CA LEU A 21 -19.30 14.44 -4.88
C LEU A 21 -20.48 14.21 -3.92
N ILE A 22 -20.89 12.95 -3.70
CA ILE A 22 -22.00 12.53 -2.83
C ILE A 22 -21.63 11.19 -2.16
N GLY A 23 -20.99 11.25 -1.01
CA GLY A 23 -20.51 10.06 -0.30
C GLY A 23 -19.20 10.35 0.41
N LYS A 24 -18.60 9.34 1.02
CA LYS A 24 -17.15 9.31 1.22
C LYS A 24 -16.67 8.03 0.55
N SER A 25 -15.43 8.05 0.10
CA SER A 25 -14.75 6.89 -0.49
C SER A 25 -14.88 5.61 0.33
N ASP A 26 -14.93 4.49 -0.40
CA ASP A 26 -14.82 3.10 0.01
C ASP A 26 -13.39 2.57 -0.30
N PRO A 27 -12.33 2.99 0.41
CA PRO A 27 -10.96 2.66 0.03
C PRO A 27 -10.54 1.20 0.25
N TYR A 28 -9.66 0.72 -0.63
CA TYR A 28 -8.84 -0.48 -0.46
C TYR A 28 -7.40 -0.26 -0.97
N VAL A 29 -6.46 -1.12 -0.55
CA VAL A 29 -5.06 -1.06 -0.98
C VAL A 29 -4.72 -2.28 -1.83
N GLU A 30 -4.24 -2.04 -3.06
CA GLU A 30 -3.60 -3.04 -3.93
C GLU A 30 -2.08 -2.96 -3.75
N LEU A 31 -1.42 -4.10 -3.58
CA LEU A 31 0.03 -4.18 -3.38
C LEU A 31 0.66 -5.30 -4.23
N TRP A 32 1.84 -5.03 -4.78
CA TRP A 32 2.57 -5.98 -5.62
C TRP A 32 4.06 -5.69 -5.68
N ILE A 33 4.84 -6.71 -6.05
CA ILE A 33 6.29 -6.60 -6.30
C ILE A 33 6.54 -6.76 -7.80
N SER A 34 6.07 -7.89 -8.36
CA SER A 34 5.88 -8.08 -9.80
C SER A 34 4.43 -7.81 -10.19
N LYS A 35 4.21 -7.24 -11.38
CA LYS A 35 2.87 -6.97 -11.92
C LYS A 35 2.02 -8.24 -12.10
N ASP A 36 2.66 -9.40 -12.16
CA ASP A 36 1.98 -10.69 -12.36
C ASP A 36 1.31 -11.23 -11.08
N TYR A 37 1.68 -10.72 -9.90
CA TYR A 37 1.12 -11.16 -8.63
C TYR A 37 0.77 -9.98 -7.72
N LYS A 38 -0.52 -9.69 -7.66
CA LYS A 38 -1.10 -8.61 -6.86
C LYS A 38 -1.95 -9.19 -5.74
N GLN A 39 -1.91 -8.54 -4.58
CA GLN A 39 -2.79 -8.81 -3.46
C GLN A 39 -3.52 -7.52 -3.08
N ARG A 40 -4.69 -7.61 -2.46
CA ARG A 40 -5.45 -6.44 -2.00
C ARG A 40 -6.10 -6.64 -0.64
N THR A 41 -6.29 -5.55 0.09
CA THR A 41 -7.06 -5.54 1.35
C THR A 41 -8.56 -5.68 1.09
N ALA A 42 -9.33 -5.90 2.14
CA ALA A 42 -10.75 -5.65 2.10
C ALA A 42 -11.06 -4.16 1.88
N THR A 43 -12.21 -3.88 1.27
CA THR A 43 -12.75 -2.53 1.13
C THR A 43 -13.31 -2.03 2.45
N LYS A 44 -13.01 -0.78 2.82
CA LYS A 44 -13.57 -0.13 4.01
C LYS A 44 -14.52 0.96 3.57
N LYS A 45 -15.79 0.84 3.97
CA LYS A 45 -16.82 1.73 3.45
C LYS A 45 -16.84 3.11 4.11
N ASN A 46 -17.09 4.15 3.33
CA ASN A 46 -17.45 5.50 3.74
C ASN A 46 -16.43 6.10 4.74
N THR A 47 -15.14 6.03 4.40
CA THR A 47 -14.06 6.53 5.28
C THR A 47 -12.83 6.98 4.51
N LEU A 48 -12.29 8.14 4.89
CA LEU A 48 -10.99 8.65 4.42
C LEU A 48 -9.83 8.27 5.35
N ASN A 49 -10.14 7.58 6.46
CA ASN A 49 -9.18 7.10 7.44
C ASN A 49 -9.45 5.61 7.75
N PRO A 50 -9.31 4.72 6.75
CA PRO A 50 -9.56 3.29 6.93
C PRO A 50 -8.50 2.61 7.81
N THR A 51 -8.94 1.58 8.54
CA THR A 51 -8.06 0.66 9.27
C THR A 51 -8.32 -0.77 8.78
N TRP A 52 -7.29 -1.43 8.26
CA TRP A 52 -7.36 -2.79 7.72
C TRP A 52 -6.76 -3.81 8.67
N ASN A 53 -5.52 -3.59 9.13
CA ASN A 53 -4.74 -4.56 9.90
C ASN A 53 -4.64 -5.93 9.19
N GLU A 54 -4.37 -5.90 7.88
CA GLU A 54 -4.29 -7.11 7.05
C GLU A 54 -2.83 -7.38 6.67
N ASP A 55 -2.41 -8.65 6.78
CA ASP A 55 -1.06 -9.07 6.41
C ASP A 55 -1.03 -9.84 5.08
N PHE A 56 0.05 -9.60 4.33
CA PHE A 56 0.31 -10.19 3.03
C PHE A 56 1.72 -10.73 2.99
N LYS A 57 1.90 -11.86 2.30
CA LYS A 57 3.20 -12.52 2.18
C LYS A 57 3.63 -12.59 0.74
N PHE A 58 4.89 -12.30 0.50
CA PHE A 58 5.53 -12.37 -0.80
C PHE A 58 6.81 -13.18 -0.69
N ASN A 59 6.92 -14.23 -1.50
CA ASN A 59 8.19 -14.91 -1.72
C ASN A 59 9.01 -14.06 -2.70
N ILE A 60 10.13 -13.56 -2.23
CA ILE A 60 10.95 -12.60 -2.97
C ILE A 60 12.40 -13.06 -3.04
N ASP A 61 13.10 -12.59 -4.08
CA ASP A 61 14.55 -12.56 -4.07
C ASP A 61 15.05 -11.16 -3.72
N THR A 62 16.29 -11.06 -3.26
CA THR A 62 16.89 -9.77 -2.88
C THR A 62 17.17 -8.82 -4.06
N HIS A 63 16.94 -9.22 -5.32
CA HIS A 63 17.01 -8.31 -6.48
C HIS A 63 15.72 -7.52 -6.66
N GLU A 64 14.61 -7.97 -6.07
CA GLU A 64 13.41 -7.16 -6.01
C GLU A 64 13.63 -5.99 -5.05
N HIS A 65 13.62 -4.79 -5.60
CA HIS A 65 14.02 -3.60 -4.84
C HIS A 65 12.84 -2.79 -4.32
N HIS A 66 11.62 -3.08 -4.78
CA HIS A 66 10.48 -2.22 -4.50
C HIS A 66 9.19 -3.00 -4.29
N LEU A 67 8.43 -2.55 -3.29
CA LEU A 67 7.01 -2.84 -3.16
C LEU A 67 6.24 -1.67 -3.75
N TYR A 68 5.27 -1.97 -4.61
CA TYR A 68 4.34 -0.99 -5.16
C TYR A 68 3.03 -1.07 -4.40
N ILE A 69 2.49 0.09 -4.05
CA ILE A 69 1.18 0.21 -3.42
C ILE A 69 0.31 1.17 -4.21
N LYS A 70 -0.96 0.86 -4.31
CA LYS A 70 -1.99 1.73 -4.90
C LYS A 70 -3.22 1.69 -4.01
N VAL A 71 -3.73 2.85 -3.67
CA VAL A 71 -5.00 3.01 -2.96
C VAL A 71 -6.06 3.38 -3.98
N LEU A 72 -7.16 2.64 -4.00
CA LEU A 72 -8.29 2.87 -4.87
C LEU A 72 -9.57 2.99 -4.07
N ASP A 73 -10.55 3.67 -4.65
CA ASP A 73 -11.93 3.75 -4.20
C ASP A 73 -12.74 2.66 -4.91
N GLU A 74 -13.42 1.77 -4.19
CA GLU A 74 -14.24 0.72 -4.81
C GLU A 74 -15.61 1.29 -5.20
N ASP A 75 -15.87 1.38 -6.50
CA ASP A 75 -17.09 1.94 -7.05
C ASP A 75 -17.93 0.88 -7.79
N PHE A 76 -19.19 1.22 -8.09
CA PHE A 76 -20.05 0.35 -8.91
C PHE A 76 -19.57 0.22 -10.37
N GLY A 77 -18.47 0.89 -10.75
CA GLY A 77 -17.92 1.02 -12.10
C GLY A 77 -16.40 0.83 -12.15
N GLU A 78 -15.67 1.79 -12.71
CA GLU A 78 -14.20 1.81 -12.62
C GLU A 78 -13.77 2.43 -11.29
N ASP A 79 -12.88 1.76 -10.58
CA ASP A 79 -12.35 2.23 -9.29
C ASP A 79 -11.46 3.47 -9.47
N ASP A 80 -11.74 4.52 -8.70
CA ASP A 80 -10.98 5.76 -8.73
C ASP A 80 -9.65 5.65 -7.97
N LYS A 81 -8.56 6.11 -8.59
CA LYS A 81 -7.23 6.07 -7.95
C LYS A 81 -7.06 7.21 -6.95
N LEU A 82 -7.10 6.87 -5.66
CA LEU A 82 -6.85 7.80 -4.55
C LEU A 82 -5.35 8.14 -4.38
N GLY A 83 -4.46 7.22 -4.74
CA GLY A 83 -3.02 7.47 -4.72
C GLY A 83 -2.19 6.22 -5.00
N GLU A 84 -0.89 6.41 -5.28
CA GLU A 84 0.05 5.30 -5.43
C GLU A 84 1.44 5.70 -4.91
N ALA A 85 2.18 4.73 -4.41
CA ALA A 85 3.53 4.94 -3.93
C ALA A 85 4.41 3.71 -4.21
N LYS A 86 5.71 3.95 -4.11
CA LYS A 86 6.75 2.94 -4.28
C LYS A 86 7.61 2.94 -3.02
N VAL A 87 7.70 1.80 -2.36
CA VAL A 87 8.46 1.60 -1.13
C VAL A 87 9.77 0.90 -1.48
N ASP A 88 10.91 1.47 -1.06
CA ASP A 88 12.23 0.86 -1.26
C ASP A 88 12.47 -0.22 -0.19
N LEU A 89 12.75 -1.45 -0.63
CA LEU A 89 12.91 -2.60 0.26
C LEU A 89 14.32 -2.71 0.87
N LYS A 90 15.28 -1.86 0.50
CA LYS A 90 16.66 -1.91 1.03
C LYS A 90 16.71 -1.79 2.55
N GLU A 91 15.92 -0.91 3.14
CA GLU A 91 15.93 -0.68 4.58
C GLU A 91 15.39 -1.91 5.34
N VAL A 92 14.30 -2.53 4.85
CA VAL A 92 13.77 -3.76 5.47
C VAL A 92 14.70 -4.95 5.26
N TYR A 93 15.39 -5.07 4.12
CA TYR A 93 16.41 -6.11 3.93
C TYR A 93 17.60 -5.95 4.88
N LYS A 94 17.96 -4.71 5.22
CA LYS A 94 19.07 -4.42 6.13
C LYS A 94 18.69 -4.59 7.60
N LYS A 95 17.49 -4.17 7.99
CA LYS A 95 17.03 -4.13 9.39
C LYS A 95 16.19 -5.34 9.79
N GLY A 96 15.63 -6.07 8.82
CA GLY A 96 14.63 -7.13 9.03
C GLY A 96 13.22 -6.61 9.33
N TYR A 97 13.10 -5.33 9.71
CA TYR A 97 11.85 -4.71 10.14
C TYR A 97 11.82 -3.22 9.81
N VAL A 98 10.68 -2.73 9.30
CA VAL A 98 10.38 -1.31 9.08
C VAL A 98 8.92 -1.07 9.46
N ASP A 99 8.67 0.04 10.16
CA ASP A 99 7.34 0.56 10.49
C ASP A 99 7.33 2.03 10.06
N GLU A 100 6.57 2.36 9.01
CA GLU A 100 6.59 3.71 8.45
C GLU A 100 5.27 4.15 7.81
N TRP A 101 5.10 5.47 7.77
CA TRP A 101 4.04 6.13 7.01
C TRP A 101 4.55 6.46 5.60
N VAL A 102 3.94 5.82 4.61
CA VAL A 102 4.24 6.02 3.19
C VAL A 102 3.28 7.07 2.62
N LYS A 103 3.83 8.21 2.20
CA LYS A 103 3.05 9.29 1.59
C LYS A 103 2.62 8.91 0.18
N LEU A 104 1.38 9.27 -0.16
CA LEU A 104 0.85 9.14 -1.53
C LEU A 104 1.06 10.49 -2.23
N PRO A 105 2.08 10.63 -3.09
CA PRO A 105 2.31 11.87 -3.83
C PRO A 105 1.16 12.14 -4.80
N ALA A 106 0.73 13.40 -4.87
CA ALA A 106 -0.20 13.83 -5.90
C ALA A 106 0.56 14.15 -7.19
N LEU A 107 -0.07 13.91 -8.35
CA LEU A 107 0.45 14.35 -9.64
C LEU A 107 0.45 15.88 -9.73
N LEU A 108 1.55 16.45 -10.23
CA LEU A 108 1.71 17.84 -10.72
C LEU A 108 1.08 18.95 -9.84
N GLY A 109 1.85 19.48 -8.89
CA GLY A 109 1.54 20.74 -8.19
C GLY A 109 0.43 20.67 -7.13
N LEU A 110 -0.20 19.51 -6.96
CA LEU A 110 -1.17 19.26 -5.91
C LEU A 110 -0.46 18.77 -4.64
N ARG A 111 -0.97 19.13 -3.47
CA ARG A 111 -0.48 18.58 -2.18
C ARG A 111 -0.81 17.08 -2.14
N SER A 112 0.15 16.27 -1.66
CA SER A 112 -0.13 14.91 -1.19
C SER A 112 -1.30 14.98 -0.21
N LYS A 113 -2.34 14.15 -0.41
CA LYS A 113 -3.49 14.16 0.48
C LYS A 113 -3.43 12.98 1.45
N GLY A 114 -3.16 11.76 0.98
CA GLY A 114 -3.15 10.57 1.83
C GLY A 114 -1.75 10.04 2.20
N GLU A 115 -1.70 9.29 3.28
CA GLU A 115 -0.57 8.44 3.65
C GLU A 115 -1.08 7.10 4.18
N VAL A 116 -0.31 6.04 3.93
CA VAL A 116 -0.61 4.66 4.33
C VAL A 116 0.45 4.21 5.33
N HIS A 117 0.02 3.66 6.46
CA HIS A 117 0.88 3.07 7.47
C HIS A 117 1.15 1.60 7.12
N LEU A 118 2.42 1.29 6.88
CA LEU A 118 2.88 -0.06 6.55
C LEU A 118 3.89 -0.55 7.58
N ILE A 119 3.77 -1.82 7.92
CA ILE A 119 4.81 -2.56 8.63
C ILE A 119 5.35 -3.61 7.66
N LEU A 120 6.67 -3.63 7.48
CA LEU A 120 7.36 -4.59 6.64
C LEU A 120 8.30 -5.43 7.49
N GLU A 121 8.22 -6.76 7.33
CA GLU A 121 9.08 -7.73 8.00
C GLU A 121 9.74 -8.60 6.93
N TYR A 122 11.06 -8.73 6.95
CA TYR A 122 11.80 -9.58 6.02
C TYR A 122 12.52 -10.71 6.76
N SER A 123 12.31 -11.93 6.30
CA SER A 123 13.02 -13.12 6.76
C SER A 123 13.74 -13.78 5.60
N ALA A 124 15.07 -13.87 5.68
CA ALA A 124 15.86 -14.64 4.71
C ALA A 124 15.64 -16.14 4.94
N ASN A 125 15.55 -16.90 3.84
CA ASN A 125 15.47 -18.36 3.85
C ASN A 125 16.85 -19.01 3.76
#